data_AF-A0A3B8HGP0-F1
#
_entry.id   AF-A0A3B8HGP0-F1
#
_cell.length_a   1.000
_cell.length_b   1.000
_cell.length_c   1.000
_cell.angle_alpha   90.00
_cell.angle_beta   90.00
_cell.angle_gamma   90.00
#
_symmetry.space_group_name_H-M   'P 1'
#
loop_
_entity.id
_entity.type
_entity.pdbx_description
1 polymer ?
#
loop_
_entity_poly.entity_id
_entity_poly.type
_entity_poly.pdbx_seq_one_letter_code
_entity_poly.pdbx_strand_id
1 'polypeptide(L)' 'EFPARSFVQFFDNHGFLQLKNQPQWLVIRGGSRSYLEPLTRPYRDGVRLNCPVKTIQRHADRVEVHTRSGEMETFDEV' A
#
# COMPACT_ATOMS: atom_id res chain seq x y z
N GLU A 1 -14.21 -8.63 16.21
CA GLU A 1 -14.06 -10.00 15.68
C GLU A 1 -13.56 -9.93 14.24
N PHE A 2 -12.74 -10.87 13.78
CA PHE A 2 -12.28 -10.91 12.38
C PHE A 2 -13.22 -11.77 11.53
N PRO A 3 -13.76 -11.29 10.40
CA PRO A 3 -14.76 -12.05 9.64
C PRO A 3 -14.21 -13.37 9.07
N ALA A 4 -14.93 -14.47 9.30
CA ALA A 4 -14.55 -15.79 8.79
C ALA A 4 -14.37 -15.83 7.27
N ARG A 5 -15.18 -15.08 6.52
CA ARG A 5 -15.03 -14.94 5.07
C ARG A 5 -13.66 -14.37 4.67
N SER A 6 -13.20 -13.32 5.35
CA SER A 6 -11.90 -12.69 5.08
C SER A 6 -10.74 -13.66 5.37
N PHE A 7 -10.88 -14.46 6.43
CA PHE A 7 -9.92 -15.52 6.76
C PHE A 7 -9.83 -16.56 5.66
N VAL A 8 -10.97 -17.16 5.27
CA VAL A 8 -11.01 -18.21 4.25
C VAL A 8 -10.48 -17.69 2.91
N GLN A 9 -10.88 -16.49 2.48
CA GLN A 9 -10.41 -15.91 1.23
C GLN A 9 -8.90 -15.66 1.22
N PHE A 10 -8.34 -15.20 2.34
CA PHE A 10 -6.89 -15.02 2.45
C PHE A 10 -6.16 -16.35 2.29
N PHE A 11 -6.58 -17.39 3.00
CA PHE A 11 -5.92 -18.70 2.95
C PHE A 11 -6.04 -19.36 1.58
N ASP A 12 -7.18 -19.21 0.91
CA ASP A 12 -7.38 -19.71 -0.45
C ASP A 12 -6.48 -18.99 -1.46
N ASN A 13 -6.47 -17.66 -1.45
CA ASN A 13 -5.63 -16.84 -2.35
C ASN A 13 -4.13 -17.11 -2.20
N HIS A 14 -3.69 -17.53 -1.01
CA HIS A 14 -2.30 -17.83 -0.67
C HIS A 14 -2.01 -19.35 -0.71
N GLY A 15 -2.91 -20.15 -1.27
CA GLY A 15 -2.68 -21.59 -1.45
C GLY A 15 -2.51 -22.40 -0.16
N PHE A 16 -2.85 -21.83 1.00
CA PHE A 16 -2.74 -22.50 2.30
C PHE A 16 -3.80 -23.60 2.50
N LEU A 17 -4.86 -23.57 1.69
CA LEU A 17 -5.88 -24.62 1.66
C LEU A 17 -5.54 -25.75 0.67
N GLN A 18 -4.44 -25.64 -0.10
CA GLN A 18 -4.05 -26.65 -1.09
C GLN A 18 -3.35 -27.83 -0.42
N LEU A 19 -3.80 -29.06 -0.71
CA LEU A 19 -3.20 -30.29 -0.16
C LEU A 19 -2.05 -30.86 -1.02
N LYS A 20 -1.96 -30.44 -2.28
CA LYS A 20 -0.92 -30.87 -3.25
C LYS A 20 -0.50 -29.66 -4.07
N ASN A 21 0.74 -29.68 -4.58
CA ASN A 21 1.32 -28.59 -5.39
C ASN A 21 1.27 -27.22 -4.71
N GLN A 22 1.47 -27.18 -3.38
CA GLN A 22 1.50 -25.93 -2.65
C GLN A 22 2.58 -25.00 -3.22
N PRO A 23 2.30 -23.69 -3.34
CA PRO A 23 3.28 -22.74 -3.82
C PRO A 23 4.47 -22.68 -2.85
N GLN A 24 5.69 -22.67 -3.42
CA GLN A 24 6.88 -22.39 -2.64
C GLN A 24 6.91 -20.90 -2.30
N TRP A 25 6.74 -20.58 -1.01
CA TRP A 25 6.85 -19.21 -0.52
C TRP A 25 8.33 -18.80 -0.48
N LEU A 26 8.70 -17.81 -1.29
CA LEU A 26 10.03 -17.23 -1.30
C LEU A 26 10.09 -16.03 -0.36
N VAL A 27 11.27 -15.79 0.21
CA VAL A 27 11.53 -14.66 1.10
C VAL A 27 12.60 -13.76 0.52
N ILE A 28 12.50 -12.48 0.82
CA ILE A 28 13.53 -11.50 0.46
C ILE A 28 14.66 -11.61 1.48
N ARG A 29 15.88 -11.89 1.01
CA ARG A 29 17.08 -11.85 1.84
C ARG A 29 17.30 -10.42 2.35
N GLY A 30 17.58 -10.27 3.64
CA GLY A 30 17.67 -8.97 4.30
C GLY A 30 16.36 -8.48 4.92
N GLY A 31 15.26 -9.23 4.77
CA GLY A 31 13.97 -8.94 5.39
C GLY A 31 12.97 -8.29 4.44
N SER A 32 11.71 -8.29 4.84
CA SER A 32 10.60 -7.78 4.01
C SER A 32 10.72 -6.29 3.70
N ARG A 33 11.45 -5.49 4.49
CA ARG A 33 11.63 -4.07 4.21
C ARG A 33 12.59 -3.78 3.03
N SER A 34 13.46 -4.73 2.69
CA SER A 34 14.56 -4.51 1.74
C SER A 34 14.09 -4.18 0.32
N TYR A 35 12.86 -4.54 -0.07
CA TYR A 35 12.35 -4.18 -1.40
C TYR A 35 12.00 -2.69 -1.53
N LEU A 36 11.76 -1.98 -0.43
CA LEU A 36 11.34 -0.58 -0.49
C LEU A 36 12.41 0.30 -1.13
N GLU A 37 13.68 0.10 -0.77
CA GLU A 37 14.77 0.94 -1.26
C GLU A 37 14.92 0.94 -2.79
N PRO A 38 15.01 -0.22 -3.48
CA PRO A 38 15.05 -0.23 -4.94
C PRO A 38 13.73 0.20 -5.56
N LEU A 39 12.59 -0.14 -4.96
CA LEU A 39 11.26 0.20 -5.48
C LEU A 39 11.03 1.72 -5.51
N THR A 40 11.39 2.42 -4.44
CA THR A 40 11.15 3.87 -4.32
C THR A 40 12.28 4.72 -4.88
N ARG A 41 13.40 4.12 -5.32
CA ARG A 41 14.58 4.86 -5.81
C ARG A 41 14.24 5.92 -6.86
N PRO A 42 13.39 5.68 -7.87
CA PRO A 42 13.12 6.66 -8.93
C PRO A 42 12.35 7.91 -8.47
N TYR A 43 11.63 7.84 -7.35
CA TYR A 43 10.73 8.88 -6.87
C TYR A 43 10.92 9.18 -5.38
N ARG A 44 12.09 8.85 -4.83
CA ARG A 44 12.38 8.93 -3.40
C ARG A 44 12.12 10.33 -2.85
N ASP A 45 12.47 11.36 -3.61
CA ASP A 45 12.33 12.77 -3.20
C ASP A 45 10.87 13.22 -3.15
N GLY A 46 9.95 12.49 -3.83
CA GLY A 46 8.51 12.71 -3.74
C GLY A 46 7.85 12.05 -2.52
N VAL A 47 8.56 11.15 -1.82
CA VAL A 47 8.01 10.45 -0.64
C VAL A 47 8.17 11.32 0.61
N ARG A 48 7.06 11.91 1.06
CA ARG A 48 7.03 12.77 2.25
C ARG A 48 6.60 12.00 3.49
N LEU A 49 7.55 11.78 4.39
CA LEU A 49 7.29 11.15 5.69
C LEU A 49 6.76 12.20 6.69
N ASN A 50 6.08 11.74 7.74
CA ASN A 50 5.48 12.61 8.77
C ASN A 50 4.54 13.69 8.20
N CYS A 51 3.97 13.44 7.01
CA CYS A 51 3.07 14.34 6.30
C CYS A 51 1.65 13.73 6.29
N PRO A 52 0.91 13.79 7.41
CA PRO A 52 -0.42 13.21 7.46
C PRO A 52 -1.41 14.05 6.64
N VAL A 53 -2.16 13.36 5.80
CA VAL A 53 -3.30 13.92 5.07
C VAL A 53 -4.44 14.19 6.04
N LYS A 54 -4.98 15.40 6.01
CA LYS A 54 -6.11 15.85 6.84
C LYS A 54 -7.44 15.71 6.10
N THR A 55 -7.47 16.12 4.84
CA THR A 55 -8.69 16.12 4.03
C THR A 55 -8.34 15.92 2.56
N ILE A 56 -9.24 15.24 1.84
CA ILE A 56 -9.17 15.05 0.39
C ILE A 56 -10.48 15.58 -0.18
N GLN A 57 -10.39 16.48 -1.16
CA GLN A 57 -11.54 17.02 -1.88
C GLN A 57 -11.43 16.61 -3.35
N ARG A 58 -12.45 15.94 -3.88
CA ARG A 58 -12.50 15.51 -5.28
C ARG A 58 -13.37 16.47 -6.07
N HIS A 59 -12.83 16.98 -7.16
CA HIS A 59 -13.54 17.77 -8.15
C HIS A 59 -13.70 16.94 -9.43
N ALA A 60 -14.38 17.48 -10.43
CA ALA A 60 -14.61 16.78 -11.69
C ALA A 60 -13.32 16.51 -12.47
N ASP A 61 -12.28 17.33 -12.29
CA ASP A 61 -11.06 17.36 -13.09
C ASP A 61 -9.77 17.18 -12.28
N ARG A 62 -9.86 17.16 -10.95
CA ARG A 62 -8.70 17.13 -10.05
C ARG A 62 -9.04 16.68 -8.65
N VAL A 63 -8.01 16.40 -7.86
CA VAL A 63 -8.10 16.12 -6.43
C VAL A 63 -7.24 17.09 -5.65
N GLU A 64 -7.82 17.71 -4.63
CA GLU A 64 -7.11 18.58 -3.68
C GLU A 64 -6.84 17.82 -2.39
N VAL A 65 -5.57 17.70 -2.02
CA VAL A 65 -5.10 17.03 -0.81
C VAL A 65 -4.57 18.08 0.15
N HIS A 66 -5.18 18.16 1.33
CA HIS A 66 -4.72 19.05 2.39
C HIS A 66 -3.99 18.25 3.47
N THR A 67 -2.80 18.70 3.82
CA THR A 67 -1.98 18.08 4.86
C THR A 67 -2.17 18.78 6.20
N ARG A 68 -1.71 18.16 7.29
CA ARG A 68 -1.77 18.79 8.63
C ARG A 68 -0.88 20.03 8.74
N SER A 69 0.17 20.18 7.92
CA SER A 69 1.01 21.39 7.91
C SER A 69 0.29 22.61 7.31
N GLY A 70 -0.90 22.42 6.72
CA GLY A 70 -1.67 23.48 6.07
C GLY A 70 -1.36 23.62 4.58
N GLU A 71 -0.47 22.79 4.04
CA GLU A 71 -0.21 22.71 2.60
C GLU A 71 -1.42 22.09 1.89
N MET A 72 -1.73 22.63 0.72
CA MET A 72 -2.73 22.11 -0.21
C MET A 72 -2.03 21.83 -1.54
N GLU A 73 -2.22 20.61 -2.04
CA GLU A 73 -1.66 20.17 -3.30
C GLU A 73 -2.74 19.58 -4.20
N THR A 74 -2.54 19.72 -5.51
CA THR A 74 -3.46 19.24 -6.53
C THR A 74 -2.86 18.05 -7.27
N PHE A 75 -3.65 17.01 -7.43
CA PHE A 75 -3.30 15.77 -8.13
C PHE A 75 -4.39 15.42 -9.14
N ASP A 76 -4.05 14.58 -10.11
CA ASP A 76 -5.02 14.04 -11.06
C ASP A 76 -5.92 12.98 -10.38
N GLU A 77 -5.35 12.18 -9.45
CA GLU A 77 -6.02 11.05 -8.80
C GLU A 77 -5.48 10.77 -7.38
N VAL A 78 -6.27 10.05 -6.57
CA VAL A 78 -5.90 9.50 -5.23
C VAL A 78 -6.48 8.12 -5.01
#